data_AF-A0A1D2JAD1-F1
#
_entry.id   AF-A0A1D2JAD1-F1
#
_cell.length_a   1.000
_cell.length_b   1.000
_cell.length_c   1.000
_cell.angle_alpha   90.00
_cell.angle_beta   90.00
_cell.angle_gamma   90.00
#
_symmetry.space_group_name_H-M   'P 1'
#
loop_
_entity.id
_entity.type
_entity.pdbx_description
1 polymer ?
#
loop_
_entity_poly.entity_id
_entity_poly.type
_entity_poly.pdbx_seq_one_letter_code
_entity_poly.pdbx_strand_id
1 'polypeptide(L)'
;MPPPSDTVNHHLISQISTNLSNTLSSFGPSSTQYAAVLDMLRESILRELERERERERERERESVEMSCVRVDSSGGDGENIIEGLRELLEKALRV
;
A
#
# COMPACT_ATOMS: atom_id res chain seq x y z
N MET A 1 6.65 28.37 7.51
CA MET A 1 6.65 26.90 7.41
C MET A 1 5.22 26.42 7.52
N PRO A 2 4.75 25.50 6.65
CA PRO A 2 3.48 24.84 6.89
C PRO A 2 3.54 24.05 8.22
N PRO A 3 2.42 23.95 8.96
CA PRO A 3 2.39 23.17 10.18
C PRO A 3 2.75 21.70 9.90
N PRO A 4 3.41 21.01 10.85
CA PRO A 4 3.69 19.58 10.70
C PRO A 4 2.38 18.81 10.51
N SER A 5 2.34 17.91 9.52
CA SER A 5 1.13 17.20 9.09
C SER A 5 0.36 16.54 10.24
N ASP A 6 1.07 16.10 11.28
CA ASP A 6 0.47 15.47 12.48
C ASP A 6 -0.44 16.41 13.26
N THR A 7 -0.12 17.71 13.31
CA THR A 7 -0.94 18.71 14.01
C THR A 7 -2.23 19.03 13.25
N VAL A 8 -2.18 18.99 11.91
CA VAL A 8 -3.35 19.16 11.04
C VAL A 8 -4.29 17.97 11.18
N ASN A 9 -3.73 16.76 11.24
CA ASN A 9 -4.48 15.52 11.42
C ASN A 9 -5.21 15.49 12.78
N HIS A 10 -4.54 15.87 13.87
CA HIS A 10 -5.17 15.89 15.19
C HIS A 10 -6.32 16.91 15.27
N HIS A 11 -6.15 18.09 14.68
CA HIS A 11 -7.20 19.10 14.62
C HIS A 11 -8.41 18.62 13.82
N LEU A 12 -8.18 17.98 12.67
CA LEU A 12 -9.25 17.45 11.83
C LEU A 12 -10.03 16.33 12.55
N ILE A 13 -9.34 15.41 13.23
CA ILE A 13 -9.99 14.35 14.02
C ILE A 13 -10.85 14.94 15.13
N SER A 14 -10.34 15.96 15.84
CA SER A 14 -11.09 16.65 16.89
C SER A 14 -12.36 17.32 16.34
N GLN A 15 -12.27 17.95 15.16
CA GLN A 15 -13.43 18.55 14.51
C GLN A 15 -14.46 17.51 14.06
N ILE A 16 -14.03 16.39 13.47
CA ILE A 16 -14.91 15.29 13.08
C ILE A 16 -15.64 14.74 14.31
N SER A 17 -14.92 14.49 15.40
CA SER A 17 -15.50 13.99 16.66
C SER A 17 -16.52 14.97 17.25
N THR A 18 -16.20 16.26 17.23
CA THR A 18 -17.10 17.32 17.72
C THR A 18 -18.38 17.36 16.88
N ASN A 19 -18.25 17.34 15.56
CA ASN A 19 -19.39 17.36 14.66
C ASN A 19 -20.27 16.12 14.81
N LEU A 20 -19.67 14.93 14.94
CA LEU A 20 -20.41 13.69 15.22
C LEU A 20 -21.19 13.78 16.53
N SER A 21 -20.56 14.27 17.59
CA SER A 21 -21.21 14.45 18.89
C SER A 21 -22.38 15.44 18.79
N ASN A 22 -22.20 16.53 18.05
CA ASN A 22 -23.25 17.53 17.83
C ASN A 22 -24.40 16.97 16.99
N THR A 23 -24.11 16.23 15.93
CA THR A 23 -25.12 15.58 15.09
C THR A 23 -25.89 14.53 15.90
N LEU A 24 -25.20 13.72 16.70
CA LEU A 24 -25.82 12.76 17.60
C LEU A 24 -26.74 13.46 18.62
N SER A 25 -26.26 14.54 19.24
CA SER A 25 -27.04 15.30 20.22
C SER A 25 -28.25 16.00 19.61
N SER A 26 -28.15 16.45 18.35
CA SER A 26 -29.20 17.25 17.70
C SER A 26 -30.30 16.38 17.09
N PHE A 27 -29.92 15.28 16.44
CA PHE A 27 -30.86 14.44 15.69
C PHE A 27 -31.15 13.10 16.37
N GLY A 28 -30.27 12.64 17.26
CA GLY A 28 -30.38 11.36 17.94
C GLY A 28 -29.80 10.19 17.15
N PRO A 29 -29.52 9.05 17.84
CA PRO A 29 -28.79 7.92 17.28
C PRO A 29 -29.54 7.16 16.19
N SER A 30 -30.88 7.21 16.18
CA SER A 30 -31.75 6.56 15.20
C SER A 30 -32.14 7.46 14.02
N SER A 31 -31.56 8.67 13.95
CA SER A 31 -31.89 9.60 12.88
C SER A 31 -31.19 9.27 11.57
N THR A 32 -31.86 9.57 10.46
CA THR A 32 -31.29 9.42 9.12
C THR A 32 -30.11 10.36 8.90
N GLN A 33 -30.12 11.54 9.53
CA GLN A 33 -29.02 12.51 9.48
C GLN A 33 -27.77 11.95 10.15
N TYR A 34 -27.90 11.40 11.36
CA TYR A 34 -26.77 10.80 12.05
C TYR A 34 -26.24 9.56 11.31
N ALA A 35 -27.13 8.72 10.80
CA ALA A 35 -26.74 7.57 9.98
C ALA A 35 -25.97 7.98 8.71
N ALA A 36 -26.48 8.98 7.98
CA ALA A 36 -25.82 9.48 6.77
C ALA A 36 -24.42 10.03 7.05
N VAL A 37 -24.23 10.77 8.16
CA VAL A 37 -22.89 11.26 8.56
C VAL A 37 -21.94 10.10 8.84
N LEU A 38 -22.40 9.06 9.54
CA LEU A 38 -21.57 7.87 9.80
C LEU A 38 -21.19 7.15 8.50
N ASP A 39 -22.11 7.01 7.57
CA ASP A 39 -21.86 6.31 6.31
C ASP A 39 -20.88 7.08 5.42
N MET A 40 -21.02 8.41 5.32
CA MET A 40 -20.05 9.25 4.61
C MET A 40 -18.64 9.16 5.20
N LEU A 41 -18.52 9.13 6.53
CA LEU A 41 -17.22 8.99 7.19
C LEU A 41 -16.59 7.62 6.93
N ARG A 42 -17.39 6.54 7.03
CA ARG A 42 -16.92 5.18 6.72
C ARG A 42 -16.42 5.08 5.29
N GLU A 43 -17.21 5.57 4.34
CA GLU A 43 -16.84 5.55 2.92
C GLU A 43 -15.56 6.34 2.65
N SER A 44 -15.41 7.51 3.29
CA SER A 44 -14.21 8.34 3.14
C SER A 44 -12.96 7.62 3.65
N ILE A 45 -13.05 6.96 4.80
CA ILE A 45 -11.94 6.19 5.38
C ILE A 45 -11.59 4.99 4.49
N LEU A 46 -12.59 4.23 4.04
CA LEU A 46 -12.37 3.06 3.19
C LEU A 46 -11.70 3.43 1.86
N ARG A 47 -12.15 4.51 1.21
CA ARG A 47 -11.54 5.00 -0.04
C ARG A 47 -10.09 5.42 0.15
N GLU A 48 -9.74 6.04 1.28
CA GLU A 48 -8.35 6.45 1.50
C GLU A 48 -7.43 5.27 1.79
N LEU A 49 -7.90 4.28 2.56
CA LEU A 49 -7.16 3.04 2.78
C LEU A 49 -6.95 2.26 1.48
N GLU A 50 -7.93 2.25 0.58
CA GLU A 50 -7.80 1.62 -0.73
C GLU A 50 -6.73 2.29 -1.59
N ARG A 51 -6.70 3.64 -1.61
CA ARG A 51 -5.65 4.41 -2.29
C ARG A 51 -4.27 4.19 -1.67
N GLU A 52 -4.17 4.14 -0.34
CA GLU A 52 -2.91 3.85 0.33
C GLU A 52 -2.36 2.48 -0.10
N ARG A 53 -3.23 1.48 -0.14
CA ARG A 53 -2.89 0.14 -0.61
C ARG A 53 -2.51 0.11 -2.09
N GLU A 54 -3.10 0.96 -2.93
CA GLU A 54 -2.71 1.10 -4.33
C GLU A 54 -1.31 1.70 -4.47
N ARG A 55 -1.04 2.80 -3.75
CA ARG A 55 0.30 3.43 -3.70
C ARG A 55 1.38 2.47 -3.18
N GLU A 56 1.05 1.62 -2.21
CA GLU A 56 1.97 0.60 -1.71
C GLU A 56 2.33 -0.42 -2.80
N ARG A 57 1.32 -0.93 -3.53
CA ARG A 57 1.55 -1.85 -4.65
C ARG A 57 2.36 -1.22 -5.80
N GLU A 58 2.15 0.06 -6.08
CA GLU A 58 2.94 0.79 -7.08
C GLU A 58 4.41 0.88 -6.66
N ARG A 59 4.69 1.22 -5.39
CA ARG A 59 6.05 1.25 -4.85
C ARG A 59 6.73 -0.12 -4.87
N GLU A 60 5.98 -1.19 -4.58
CA GLU A 60 6.49 -2.56 -4.70
C GLU A 60 6.82 -2.92 -6.15
N ARG A 61 5.96 -2.55 -7.11
CA ARG A 61 6.22 -2.76 -8.55
C ARG A 61 7.43 -1.97 -9.05
N GLU A 62 7.56 -0.70 -8.68
CA GLU A 62 8.75 0.11 -9.01
C GLU A 62 10.02 -0.48 -8.39
N SER A 63 9.94 -1.03 -7.17
CA SER A 63 11.09 -1.68 -6.52
C SER A 63 11.51 -2.97 -7.24
N VAL A 64 10.56 -3.74 -7.77
CA VAL A 64 10.83 -4.93 -8.59
C VAL A 64 11.37 -4.56 -9.98
N GLU A 65 10.85 -3.49 -10.59
CA GLU A 65 11.31 -2.99 -11.89
C GLU A 65 12.73 -2.41 -11.82
N MET A 66 13.05 -1.63 -10.79
CA MET A 66 14.44 -1.14 -10.56
C MET A 66 15.42 -2.30 -10.31
N SER A 67 14.95 -3.43 -9.79
CA SER A 67 15.74 -4.65 -9.64
C SER A 67 15.97 -5.39 -10.96
N CYS A 68 15.12 -5.25 -11.98
CA CYS A 68 15.33 -5.86 -13.29
C CYS A 68 16.12 -4.97 -14.25
N VAL A 69 16.18 -3.65 -14.01
CA VAL A 69 17.00 -2.69 -14.79
C VAL A 69 18.49 -2.79 -14.49
N ARG A 70 18.94 -3.51 -13.44
CA ARG A 70 20.36 -3.88 -13.25
C ARG A 70 20.78 -5.13 -14.03
N VAL A 71 20.22 -5.33 -15.21
CA VAL A 71 20.80 -6.22 -16.24
C VAL A 71 21.22 -5.35 -17.41
N ASP A 72 22.10 -4.38 -17.13
CA ASP A 72 22.94 -3.84 -18.19
C ASP A 72 23.95 -4.92 -18.57
N SER A 73 23.85 -5.31 -19.83
CA SER A 73 24.72 -6.25 -20.51
C SER A 73 26.20 -5.87 -20.31
N SER A 74 26.90 -6.64 -19.49
CA SER A 74 28.35 -6.80 -19.59
C SER A 74 28.63 -8.29 -19.67
N GLY A 75 29.22 -8.69 -20.80
CA GLY A 75 29.31 -10.08 -21.22
C GLY A 75 30.17 -10.99 -20.35
N GLY A 76 30.03 -12.28 -20.65
CA GLY A 76 30.84 -13.37 -20.14
C GLY A 76 30.19 -14.11 -18.96
N ASP A 77 30.18 -15.44 -19.05
CA ASP A 77 29.99 -16.41 -17.94
C ASP A 77 28.59 -16.91 -17.55
N GLY A 78 27.53 -16.58 -18.30
CA GLY A 78 26.21 -17.22 -18.10
C GLY A 78 26.10 -18.64 -18.70
N GLU A 79 26.83 -18.90 -19.79
CA GLU A 79 26.76 -20.18 -20.52
C GLU A 79 27.44 -21.33 -19.77
N ASN A 80 28.38 -21.02 -18.87
CA ASN A 80 29.13 -22.03 -18.11
C ASN A 80 28.34 -22.62 -16.94
N ILE A 81 27.38 -21.89 -16.35
CA ILE A 81 26.65 -22.38 -15.17
C ILE A 81 25.61 -23.43 -15.59
N ILE A 82 24.88 -23.18 -16.67
CA ILE A 82 23.89 -24.14 -17.17
C ILE A 82 24.59 -25.40 -17.69
N GLU A 83 25.68 -25.25 -18.44
CA GLU A 83 26.48 -26.40 -18.91
C GLU A 83 27.13 -27.16 -17.73
N GLY A 84 27.64 -26.44 -16.72
CA GLY A 84 28.21 -27.03 -15.52
C GLY A 84 27.19 -27.84 -14.69
N LEU A 85 25.95 -27.36 -14.58
CA LEU A 85 24.86 -28.10 -13.93
C LEU A 85 24.45 -29.34 -14.75
N ARG A 86 24.47 -29.23 -16.08
CA ARG A 86 24.17 -30.33 -17.01
C ARG A 86 25.19 -31.47 -16.89
N GLU A 87 26.48 -31.15 -16.85
CA GLU A 87 27.54 -32.14 -16.66
C GLU A 87 27.48 -32.82 -15.28
N LEU A 88 27.16 -32.08 -14.22
CA LEU A 88 27.04 -32.62 -12.87
C LEU A 88 25.92 -33.68 -12.78
N LEU A 89 24.79 -33.40 -13.42
CA LEU A 89 23.64 -34.30 -13.52
C LEU A 89 23.97 -35.56 -14.33
N GLU A 90 24.64 -35.42 -15.48
CA GLU A 90 25.05 -36.58 -16.29
C GLU A 90 26.05 -37.49 -15.56
N LYS A 91 26.98 -36.92 -14.79
CA LYS A 91 27.92 -37.70 -13.95
C LYS A 91 27.23 -38.42 -12.79
N ALA A 92 26.25 -37.79 -12.16
CA ALA A 92 25.52 -38.37 -11.03
C ALA A 92 24.53 -39.48 -11.44
N LEU A 93 23.99 -39.42 -12.66
CA LEU A 93 23.05 -40.41 -13.19
C LEU A 93 23.71 -41.61 -13.89
N ARG A 94 25.04 -41.60 -14.04
CA ARG A 94 25.80 -42.71 -14.61
C ARG A 94 26.03 -43.79 -13.55
N VAL A 95 24.95 -44.53 -13.25
CA VAL A 95 24.98 -45.86 -12.60
C VAL A 95 25.30 -46.92 -13.66
#